data_AF-A0AAV0CDS4-F1
#
_entry.id   AF-A0AAV0CDS4-F1
#
_cell.length_a   1.000
_cell.length_b   1.000
_cell.length_c   1.000
_cell.angle_alpha   90.00
_cell.angle_beta   90.00
_cell.angle_gamma   90.00
#
_symmetry.space_group_name_H-M   'P 1'
#
loop_
_entity.id
_entity.type
_entity.pdbx_description
1 polymer ?
#
loop_
_entity_poly.entity_id
_entity_poly.type
_entity_poly.pdbx_seq_one_letter_code
_entity_poly.pdbx_strand_id
1 'polypeptide(L)'
;MATTVSESNFASVPLLLCFLAFSASHFPVLCINVTNLLSSYPDFSDFANLITTTAVAADLSGRTSITLLAVPNTILRNSDLLNPPNSSPSSIYAGDVIRYHILLEYLSLSDLRRNPPGVRTVTTLFQATGRASGIFGSVNITRNPDSGAVTVVSPVSNATVLSQIKAVPYNVSIFSVNSLLVPDGFDLMTSDGRPPPGLNITKALIDADDFNVVASMLIASGVEGEFERHEGGAGLTLFMPTDQAFSDLPASVRFQSLPAEEKADILRFHVLTSYYPLGSLEGIVNPIEPTLLTEQKGAERFTLNISRLNGSVAIDTGVVQALVIRTVIDQNPVAIFGVSKVLLPGELFPKSPIQVEKPGGGGSAVLGSVAEVPEVSVSPENPPGLYVPTSDLTSPSGFVKNLSSAASRQRSSQEIIGFLVCSVSPTIVWIIITLCIYHW
;
A
#
# COMPACT_ATOMS: atom_id res chain seq x y z
N MET A 1 14.86 -76.22 -3.61
CA MET A 1 15.36 -74.86 -3.92
C MET A 1 14.50 -73.88 -3.14
N ALA A 2 15.08 -72.85 -2.54
CA ALA A 2 14.36 -71.73 -1.95
C ALA A 2 15.08 -70.44 -2.37
N THR A 3 14.38 -69.57 -3.08
CA THR A 3 14.90 -68.29 -3.60
C THR A 3 14.55 -67.17 -2.63
N THR A 4 15.56 -66.49 -2.11
CA THR A 4 15.41 -65.21 -1.41
C THR A 4 14.99 -64.12 -2.40
N VAL A 5 14.19 -63.16 -1.93
CA VAL A 5 13.92 -61.90 -2.64
C VAL A 5 14.35 -60.77 -1.71
N SER A 6 15.06 -59.77 -2.25
CA SER A 6 15.44 -58.57 -1.51
C SER A 6 14.36 -57.51 -1.68
N GLU A 7 13.90 -56.92 -0.59
CA GLU A 7 13.19 -55.64 -0.67
C GLU A 7 14.19 -54.51 -0.96
N SER A 8 13.71 -53.41 -1.56
CA SER A 8 14.52 -52.28 -1.98
C SER A 8 13.87 -50.94 -1.63
N ASN A 9 14.65 -50.07 -0.98
CA ASN A 9 14.18 -48.77 -0.50
C ASN A 9 14.06 -47.76 -1.66
N PHE A 10 12.88 -47.65 -2.27
CA PHE A 10 12.61 -46.73 -3.40
C PHE A 10 11.28 -45.96 -3.23
N ALA A 11 11.19 -45.11 -2.19
CA ALA A 11 9.97 -44.34 -1.88
C ALA A 11 10.18 -42.85 -1.52
N SER A 12 11.40 -42.41 -1.22
CA SER A 12 11.68 -41.09 -0.61
C SER A 12 12.01 -39.95 -1.57
N VAL A 13 12.40 -40.25 -2.81
CA VAL A 13 12.83 -39.22 -3.80
C VAL A 13 11.69 -38.37 -4.39
N PRO A 14 10.51 -38.90 -4.78
CA PRO A 14 9.52 -38.09 -5.49
C PRO A 14 8.85 -37.02 -4.61
N LEU A 15 8.71 -37.28 -3.30
CA LEU A 15 8.10 -36.34 -2.36
C LEU A 15 8.90 -35.03 -2.24
N LEU A 16 10.23 -35.13 -2.22
CA LEU A 16 11.15 -33.99 -2.10
C LEU A 16 11.09 -33.08 -3.35
N LEU A 17 10.96 -33.69 -4.54
CA LEU A 17 10.78 -32.96 -5.80
C LEU A 17 9.43 -32.22 -5.86
N CYS A 18 8.36 -32.80 -5.32
CA CYS A 18 7.07 -32.11 -5.22
C CYS A 18 7.14 -30.88 -4.29
N PHE A 19 7.87 -30.97 -3.17
CA PHE A 19 8.05 -29.82 -2.26
C PHE A 19 8.86 -28.68 -2.92
N LEU A 20 9.93 -29.02 -3.65
CA LEU A 20 10.72 -28.04 -4.43
C LEU A 20 9.96 -27.41 -5.60
N ALA A 21 8.98 -28.12 -6.17
CA ALA A 21 8.08 -27.55 -7.18
C ALA A 21 7.06 -26.59 -6.56
N PHE A 22 6.60 -26.84 -5.33
CA PHE A 22 5.61 -25.98 -4.66
C PHE A 22 6.24 -24.69 -4.11
N SER A 23 7.47 -24.73 -3.59
CA SER A 23 8.20 -23.51 -3.18
C SER A 23 8.60 -22.61 -4.35
N ALA A 24 8.53 -23.09 -5.59
CA ALA A 24 8.76 -22.31 -6.79
C ALA A 24 7.51 -21.55 -7.29
N SER A 25 6.36 -21.66 -6.62
CA SER A 25 5.07 -21.04 -6.99
C SER A 25 5.01 -19.52 -6.75
N HIS A 26 5.96 -18.80 -7.34
CA HIS A 26 5.90 -17.34 -7.48
C HIS A 26 4.60 -16.99 -8.22
N PHE A 27 3.70 -16.25 -7.57
CA PHE A 27 2.59 -15.62 -8.27
C PHE A 27 3.17 -14.75 -9.39
N PRO A 28 2.69 -14.87 -10.65
CA PRO A 28 3.19 -14.06 -11.74
C PRO A 28 2.73 -12.62 -11.54
N VAL A 29 3.55 -11.81 -10.85
CA VAL A 29 3.38 -10.36 -10.79
C VAL A 29 3.39 -9.85 -12.22
N LEU A 30 2.23 -9.38 -12.69
CA LEU A 30 2.06 -8.86 -14.03
C LEU A 30 2.81 -7.53 -14.15
N CYS A 31 4.12 -7.60 -14.39
CA CYS A 31 4.99 -6.45 -14.53
C CYS A 31 4.47 -5.55 -15.68
N ILE A 32 3.96 -4.38 -15.29
CA ILE A 32 3.34 -3.46 -16.25
C ILE A 32 4.44 -2.86 -17.10
N ASN A 33 4.57 -3.32 -18.34
CA ASN A 33 5.36 -2.59 -19.32
C ASN A 33 4.56 -1.35 -19.77
N VAL A 34 4.77 -0.24 -19.05
CA VAL A 34 4.07 1.03 -19.27
C VAL A 34 4.31 1.58 -20.68
N THR A 35 5.50 1.37 -21.26
CA THR A 35 5.80 1.86 -22.61
C THR A 35 5.12 1.03 -23.70
N ASN A 36 4.86 -0.26 -23.44
CA ASN A 36 3.94 -1.07 -24.27
C ASN A 36 2.50 -0.50 -24.24
N LEU A 37 2.02 0.00 -23.10
CA LEU A 37 0.70 0.66 -23.03
C LEU A 37 0.67 2.00 -23.78
N LEU A 38 1.78 2.74 -23.82
CA LEU A 38 1.92 3.98 -24.60
C LEU A 38 2.11 3.73 -26.10
N SER A 39 2.53 2.53 -26.53
CA SER A 39 2.83 2.20 -27.95
C SER A 39 1.68 2.49 -28.93
N SER A 40 0.43 2.47 -28.46
CA SER A 40 -0.76 2.75 -29.26
C SER A 40 -1.07 4.26 -29.42
N TYR A 41 -0.26 5.15 -28.84
CA TYR A 41 -0.52 6.59 -28.74
C TYR A 41 0.72 7.39 -29.20
N PRO A 42 0.89 7.66 -30.51
CA PRO A 42 2.12 8.24 -31.06
C PRO A 42 2.43 9.66 -30.53
N ASP A 43 1.41 10.40 -30.07
CA ASP A 43 1.58 11.73 -29.47
C ASP A 43 2.34 11.75 -28.13
N PHE A 44 2.68 10.56 -27.59
CA PHE A 44 3.49 10.38 -26.38
C PHE A 44 4.77 9.57 -26.64
N SER A 45 5.17 9.42 -27.91
CA SER A 45 6.38 8.65 -28.30
C SER A 45 7.64 9.12 -27.57
N ASP A 46 7.80 10.42 -27.39
CA ASP A 46 9.02 11.01 -26.85
C ASP A 46 9.06 10.79 -25.33
N PHE A 47 7.92 10.92 -24.66
CA PHE A 47 7.75 10.57 -23.25
C PHE A 47 8.02 9.09 -22.98
N ALA A 48 7.52 8.20 -23.85
CA ALA A 48 7.78 6.76 -23.78
C ALA A 48 9.28 6.44 -23.98
N ASN A 49 9.96 7.15 -24.91
CA ASN A 49 11.40 7.03 -25.13
C ASN A 49 12.23 7.55 -23.95
N LEU A 50 11.77 8.59 -23.24
CA LEU A 50 12.44 9.04 -22.00
C LEU A 50 12.30 8.02 -20.87
N ILE A 51 11.19 7.27 -20.78
CA ILE A 51 11.06 6.17 -19.82
C ILE A 51 12.04 5.02 -20.13
N THR A 52 12.30 4.69 -21.40
CA THR A 52 13.21 3.59 -21.78
C THR A 52 14.69 3.95 -21.83
N THR A 53 15.05 5.20 -22.16
CA THR A 53 16.45 5.65 -22.27
C THR A 53 17.05 6.11 -20.93
N THR A 54 16.23 6.22 -19.88
CA THR A 54 16.65 6.56 -18.52
C THR A 54 16.43 5.36 -17.58
N ALA A 55 17.00 5.40 -16.37
CA ALA A 55 16.85 4.31 -15.39
C ALA A 55 15.42 4.16 -14.82
N VAL A 56 14.44 4.95 -15.28
CA VAL A 56 13.07 4.93 -14.74
C VAL A 56 12.33 3.63 -15.06
N ALA A 57 12.59 3.01 -16.22
CA ALA A 57 12.05 1.68 -16.52
C ALA A 57 12.47 0.60 -15.50
N ALA A 58 13.64 0.75 -14.86
CA ALA A 58 14.07 -0.13 -13.78
C ALA A 58 13.39 0.22 -12.45
N ASP A 59 13.34 1.52 -12.09
CA ASP A 59 12.64 2.00 -10.88
C ASP A 59 11.12 1.67 -10.89
N LEU A 60 10.51 1.50 -12.06
CA LEU A 60 9.12 1.07 -12.27
C LEU A 60 8.90 -0.45 -12.16
N SER A 61 9.95 -1.26 -12.22
CA SER A 61 9.83 -2.71 -12.29
C SER A 61 9.19 -3.28 -11.01
N GLY A 62 8.28 -4.24 -11.16
CA GLY A 62 7.55 -4.85 -10.05
C GLY A 62 6.49 -3.96 -9.38
N ARG A 63 6.31 -2.69 -9.79
CA ARG A 63 5.27 -1.82 -9.22
C ARG A 63 3.89 -2.09 -9.81
N THR A 64 2.91 -2.06 -8.91
CA THR A 64 1.46 -2.00 -9.20
C THR A 64 0.91 -0.67 -8.69
N SER A 65 -0.38 -0.42 -8.92
CA SER A 65 -1.11 0.75 -8.43
C SER A 65 -0.44 2.10 -8.70
N ILE A 66 -0.10 2.41 -9.96
CA ILE A 66 0.55 3.67 -10.35
C ILE A 66 -0.33 4.59 -11.21
N THR A 67 -0.06 5.90 -11.16
CA THR A 67 -0.65 6.89 -12.08
C THR A 67 0.45 7.58 -12.87
N LEU A 68 0.38 7.53 -14.20
CA LEU A 68 1.32 8.19 -15.10
C LEU A 68 0.74 9.50 -15.64
N LEU A 69 1.44 10.61 -15.42
CA LEU A 69 1.15 11.92 -15.98
C LEU A 69 1.94 12.10 -17.29
N ALA A 70 1.41 11.55 -18.38
CA ALA A 70 2.06 11.54 -19.67
C ALA A 70 2.03 12.93 -20.33
N VAL A 71 3.21 13.43 -20.71
CA VAL A 71 3.37 14.75 -21.35
C VAL A 71 3.38 14.56 -22.87
N PRO A 72 2.48 15.24 -23.63
CA PRO A 72 2.49 15.18 -25.09
C PRO A 72 3.80 15.67 -25.72
N ASN A 73 4.18 15.07 -26.86
CA ASN A 73 5.36 15.43 -27.65
C ASN A 73 5.42 16.94 -27.98
N THR A 74 4.27 17.58 -28.20
CA THR A 74 4.16 19.03 -28.50
C THR A 74 4.58 19.92 -27.33
N ILE A 75 4.45 19.44 -26.09
CA ILE A 75 4.89 20.15 -24.88
C ILE A 75 6.37 19.81 -24.60
N LEU A 76 6.75 18.53 -24.70
CA LEU A 76 8.14 18.11 -24.52
C LEU A 76 9.13 18.80 -25.48
N ARG A 77 8.82 18.87 -26.78
CA ARG A 77 9.70 19.48 -27.79
C ARG A 77 9.86 20.98 -27.64
N ASN A 78 8.90 21.63 -26.98
CA ASN A 78 8.91 23.06 -26.67
C ASN A 78 9.49 23.36 -25.27
N SER A 79 10.14 22.38 -24.63
CA SER A 79 10.70 22.50 -23.28
C SER A 79 12.22 22.31 -23.24
N ASP A 80 12.85 22.93 -22.25
CA ASP A 80 14.30 22.86 -22.02
C ASP A 80 14.78 21.46 -21.57
N LEU A 81 13.87 20.51 -21.31
CA LEU A 81 14.19 19.13 -20.95
C LEU A 81 14.94 18.41 -22.07
N LEU A 82 14.51 18.62 -23.33
CA LEU A 82 15.16 18.04 -24.51
C LEU A 82 16.25 18.96 -25.10
N ASN A 83 16.24 20.26 -24.76
CA ASN A 83 17.11 21.28 -25.33
C ASN A 83 17.66 22.25 -24.23
N PRO A 84 18.45 21.78 -23.26
CA PRO A 84 18.92 22.64 -22.18
C PRO A 84 19.92 23.71 -22.70
N PRO A 85 19.95 24.91 -22.10
CA PRO A 85 20.76 26.03 -22.57
C PRO A 85 22.27 25.82 -22.41
N ASN A 86 22.68 24.92 -21.52
CA ASN A 86 24.06 24.45 -21.39
C ASN A 86 24.14 23.00 -21.89
N SER A 87 25.17 22.68 -22.68
CA SER A 87 25.18 21.55 -23.61
C SER A 87 25.40 20.17 -22.97
N SER A 88 24.38 19.64 -22.28
CA SER A 88 23.99 18.21 -22.26
C SER A 88 22.84 18.02 -21.27
N PRO A 89 21.65 17.54 -21.67
CA PRO A 89 20.67 17.05 -20.71
C PRO A 89 21.22 15.73 -20.16
N SER A 90 21.63 15.71 -18.90
CA SER A 90 21.98 14.44 -18.26
C SER A 90 20.74 13.53 -18.28
N SER A 91 20.93 12.26 -18.65
CA SER A 91 19.83 11.28 -18.60
C SER A 91 19.31 11.06 -17.18
N ILE A 92 20.07 11.54 -16.18
CA ILE A 92 19.67 11.69 -14.77
C ILE A 92 18.57 12.74 -14.64
N TYR A 93 18.78 13.98 -15.09
CA TYR A 93 17.76 15.05 -15.04
C TYR A 93 16.47 14.65 -15.75
N ALA A 94 16.58 14.16 -16.99
CA ALA A 94 15.41 13.70 -17.74
C ALA A 94 14.68 12.57 -17.00
N GLY A 95 15.43 11.61 -16.43
CA GLY A 95 14.86 10.54 -15.61
C GLY A 95 14.16 11.08 -14.35
N ASP A 96 14.72 12.06 -13.67
CA ASP A 96 14.16 12.62 -12.43
C ASP A 96 12.89 13.43 -12.67
N VAL A 97 12.81 14.19 -13.77
CA VAL A 97 11.55 14.81 -14.21
C VAL A 97 10.51 13.73 -14.53
N ILE A 98 10.86 12.65 -15.24
CA ILE A 98 9.93 11.56 -15.54
C ILE A 98 9.48 10.82 -14.26
N ARG A 99 10.35 10.63 -13.26
CA ARG A 99 9.99 10.10 -11.92
C ARG A 99 8.97 10.99 -11.21
N TYR A 100 9.09 12.30 -11.37
CA TYR A 100 8.15 13.28 -10.80
C TYR A 100 6.76 13.22 -11.47
N HIS A 101 6.66 12.71 -12.70
CA HIS A 101 5.40 12.46 -13.41
C HIS A 101 4.76 11.09 -13.13
N ILE A 102 5.38 10.26 -12.28
CA ILE A 102 4.87 8.94 -11.88
C ILE A 102 4.42 9.03 -10.43
N LEU A 103 3.14 8.82 -10.17
CA LEU A 103 2.56 8.78 -8.82
C LEU A 103 2.40 7.33 -8.37
N LEU A 104 2.67 7.05 -7.10
CA LEU A 104 2.60 5.70 -6.52
C LEU A 104 1.23 5.37 -5.90
N GLU A 105 0.16 5.80 -6.56
CA GLU A 105 -1.21 5.39 -6.27
C GLU A 105 -1.99 5.20 -7.58
N TYR A 106 -2.94 4.25 -7.64
CA TYR A 106 -3.90 4.15 -8.74
C TYR A 106 -5.02 5.17 -8.56
N LEU A 107 -4.96 6.28 -9.30
CA LEU A 107 -6.01 7.29 -9.33
C LEU A 107 -6.92 7.05 -10.54
N SER A 108 -8.21 6.78 -10.34
CA SER A 108 -9.16 6.78 -11.44
C SER A 108 -9.64 8.21 -11.75
N LEU A 109 -10.17 8.42 -12.96
CA LEU A 109 -10.82 9.68 -13.34
C LEU A 109 -11.98 10.05 -12.40
N SER A 110 -12.64 9.05 -11.78
CA SER A 110 -13.67 9.26 -10.77
C SER A 110 -13.11 9.77 -9.45
N ASP A 111 -11.87 9.44 -9.09
CA ASP A 111 -11.26 9.86 -7.82
C ASP A 111 -10.69 11.28 -7.95
N LEU A 112 -10.04 11.57 -9.08
CA LEU A 112 -9.66 12.94 -9.46
C LEU A 112 -10.88 13.89 -9.50
N ARG A 113 -12.04 13.42 -9.96
CA ARG A 113 -13.28 14.22 -10.04
C ARG A 113 -14.06 14.32 -8.73
N ARG A 114 -13.99 13.30 -7.85
CA ARG A 114 -14.68 13.24 -6.55
C ARG A 114 -13.86 13.80 -5.39
N ASN A 115 -12.58 14.11 -5.60
CA ASN A 115 -11.75 14.76 -4.60
C ASN A 115 -12.48 16.01 -4.04
N PRO A 116 -12.75 16.08 -2.72
CA PRO A 116 -13.42 17.24 -2.13
C PRO A 116 -12.60 18.53 -2.35
N PRO A 117 -13.20 19.72 -2.16
CA PRO A 117 -12.48 20.99 -2.26
C PRO A 117 -11.41 21.09 -1.16
N GLY A 118 -10.22 20.61 -1.46
CA GLY A 118 -9.09 20.45 -0.57
C GLY A 118 -7.87 19.92 -1.32
N VAL A 119 -6.72 19.90 -0.64
CA VAL A 119 -5.45 19.44 -1.21
C VAL A 119 -5.26 17.96 -0.91
N ARG A 120 -5.02 17.14 -1.94
CA ARG A 120 -4.64 15.74 -1.80
C ARG A 120 -3.16 15.56 -2.16
N THR A 121 -2.32 15.35 -1.17
CA THR A 121 -0.90 15.01 -1.40
C THR A 121 -0.76 13.56 -1.88
N VAL A 122 0.12 13.32 -2.86
CA VAL A 122 0.42 11.98 -3.40
C VAL A 122 1.94 11.86 -3.64
N THR A 123 2.54 10.76 -3.18
CA THR A 123 3.95 10.42 -3.37
C THR A 123 4.28 10.19 -4.86
N THR A 124 5.34 10.81 -5.37
CA THR A 124 5.90 10.46 -6.70
C THR A 124 7.01 9.41 -6.61
N LEU A 125 7.37 8.80 -7.74
CA LEU A 125 8.55 7.94 -7.83
C LEU A 125 9.86 8.71 -7.52
N PHE A 126 9.88 10.03 -7.65
CA PHE A 126 11.05 10.85 -7.29
C PHE A 126 11.21 10.97 -5.77
N GLN A 127 10.10 11.10 -5.02
CA GLN A 127 10.10 10.99 -3.55
C GLN A 127 10.58 9.59 -3.11
N ALA A 128 9.88 8.57 -3.58
CA ALA A 128 10.09 7.18 -3.18
C ALA A 128 11.51 6.66 -3.47
N THR A 129 12.20 7.23 -4.45
CA THR A 129 13.56 6.84 -4.80
C THR A 129 14.67 7.59 -4.05
N GLY A 130 14.33 8.29 -2.96
CA GLY A 130 15.31 8.98 -2.10
C GLY A 130 16.06 10.12 -2.79
N ARG A 131 15.51 10.64 -3.89
CA ARG A 131 16.12 11.71 -4.71
C ARG A 131 15.63 13.11 -4.32
N ALA A 132 14.46 13.20 -3.72
CA ALA A 132 13.91 14.44 -3.19
C ALA A 132 14.67 14.93 -1.95
N SER A 133 14.73 16.27 -1.80
CA SER A 133 15.02 16.88 -0.50
C SER A 133 13.73 16.89 0.32
N GLY A 134 13.75 16.24 1.49
CA GLY A 134 12.58 16.10 2.36
C GLY A 134 11.31 15.63 1.63
N ILE A 135 10.21 16.35 1.85
CA ILE A 135 8.89 16.03 1.29
C ILE A 135 8.62 16.63 -0.09
N PHE A 136 9.56 17.40 -0.66
CA PHE A 136 9.35 18.13 -1.94
C PHE A 136 9.26 17.22 -3.17
N GLY A 137 9.47 15.91 -3.01
CA GLY A 137 9.19 14.90 -4.02
C GLY A 137 7.71 14.56 -4.17
N SER A 138 6.85 14.95 -3.24
CA SER A 138 5.41 14.66 -3.30
C SER A 138 4.65 15.80 -3.98
N VAL A 139 3.56 15.45 -4.69
CA VAL A 139 2.72 16.43 -5.41
C VAL A 139 1.37 16.63 -4.77
N ASN A 140 0.82 17.83 -4.92
CA ASN A 140 -0.48 18.21 -4.42
C ASN A 140 -1.51 18.24 -5.56
N ILE A 141 -2.47 17.33 -5.52
CA ILE A 141 -3.59 17.26 -6.44
C ILE A 141 -4.73 18.13 -5.91
N THR A 142 -5.16 19.07 -6.73
CA THR A 142 -6.22 20.03 -6.44
C THR A 142 -7.31 19.97 -7.51
N ARG A 143 -8.55 20.29 -7.14
CA ARG A 143 -9.68 20.38 -8.07
C ARG A 143 -10.26 21.79 -7.99
N ASN A 144 -10.25 22.52 -9.10
CA ASN A 144 -10.93 23.80 -9.20
C ASN A 144 -12.46 23.56 -9.06
N PRO A 145 -13.18 24.27 -8.17
CA PRO A 145 -14.60 24.02 -7.94
C PRO A 145 -15.44 24.40 -9.17
N ASP A 146 -15.14 25.54 -9.79
CA ASP A 146 -15.96 26.20 -10.83
C ASP A 146 -15.80 25.56 -12.21
N SER A 147 -14.56 25.31 -12.64
CA SER A 147 -14.25 24.69 -13.94
C SER A 147 -14.22 23.17 -13.89
N GLY A 148 -14.12 22.58 -12.68
CA GLY A 148 -13.92 21.15 -12.49
C GLY A 148 -12.54 20.62 -12.94
N ALA A 149 -11.63 21.49 -13.37
CA ALA A 149 -10.28 21.13 -13.77
C ALA A 149 -9.49 20.56 -12.59
N VAL A 150 -8.63 19.57 -12.88
CA VAL A 150 -7.77 18.91 -11.89
C VAL A 150 -6.33 19.29 -12.18
N THR A 151 -5.67 19.91 -11.21
CA THR A 151 -4.30 20.42 -11.34
C THR A 151 -3.41 19.77 -10.30
N VAL A 152 -2.32 19.17 -10.78
CA VAL A 152 -1.22 18.62 -9.99
C VAL A 152 -0.19 19.74 -9.80
N VAL A 153 0.29 19.92 -8.57
CA VAL A 153 1.15 21.04 -8.16
C VAL A 153 2.41 20.49 -7.49
N SER A 154 3.58 20.90 -7.99
CA SER A 154 4.87 20.79 -7.31
C SER A 154 5.19 22.12 -6.60
N PRO A 155 6.23 22.20 -5.75
CA PRO A 155 6.62 23.46 -5.11
C PRO A 155 7.00 24.57 -6.12
N VAL A 156 7.46 24.19 -7.32
CA VAL A 156 8.01 25.10 -8.34
C VAL A 156 7.25 25.11 -9.67
N SER A 157 6.26 24.23 -9.86
CA SER A 157 5.56 24.04 -11.15
C SER A 157 4.14 23.48 -10.97
N ASN A 158 3.33 23.54 -12.01
CA ASN A 158 2.02 22.88 -12.03
C ASN A 158 1.69 22.32 -13.42
N ALA A 159 0.79 21.33 -13.43
CA ALA A 159 0.30 20.67 -14.62
C ALA A 159 -1.17 20.27 -14.45
N THR A 160 -2.01 20.63 -15.42
CA THR A 160 -3.45 20.34 -15.43
C THR A 160 -3.72 19.09 -16.25
N VAL A 161 -4.53 18.20 -15.70
CA VAL A 161 -4.98 16.95 -16.32
C VAL A 161 -5.97 17.25 -17.44
N LEU A 162 -5.61 16.86 -18.66
CA LEU A 162 -6.39 17.11 -19.88
C LEU A 162 -7.39 15.97 -20.17
N SER A 163 -6.90 14.74 -20.17
CA SER A 163 -7.69 13.56 -20.58
C SER A 163 -7.11 12.27 -19.98
N GLN A 164 -7.93 11.23 -19.92
CA GLN A 164 -7.48 9.87 -19.60
C GLN A 164 -7.12 9.15 -20.90
N ILE A 165 -5.88 8.70 -21.01
CA ILE A 165 -5.33 7.99 -22.18
C ILE A 165 -5.58 6.49 -22.07
N LYS A 166 -5.30 5.91 -20.90
CA LYS A 166 -5.45 4.48 -20.60
C LYS A 166 -5.81 4.28 -19.13
N ALA A 167 -6.45 3.15 -18.82
CA ALA A 167 -6.30 2.52 -17.51
C ALA A 167 -6.36 1.00 -17.61
N VAL A 168 -5.65 0.35 -16.70
CA VAL A 168 -5.84 -1.02 -16.26
C VAL A 168 -6.25 -0.90 -14.78
N PRO A 169 -7.53 -1.17 -14.42
CA PRO A 169 -8.04 -0.92 -13.08
C PRO A 169 -7.17 -1.49 -11.97
N TYR A 170 -6.96 -0.70 -10.91
CA TYR A 170 -6.13 -1.03 -9.74
C TYR A 170 -4.65 -1.33 -10.04
N ASN A 171 -4.17 -1.07 -11.25
CA ASN A 171 -2.79 -1.41 -11.63
C ASN A 171 -2.05 -0.23 -12.28
N VAL A 172 -2.65 0.41 -13.29
CA VAL A 172 -2.12 1.66 -13.86
C VAL A 172 -3.22 2.54 -14.44
N SER A 173 -3.17 3.84 -14.19
CA SER A 173 -3.87 4.86 -14.99
C SER A 173 -2.86 5.75 -15.71
N ILE A 174 -3.23 6.22 -16.90
CA ILE A 174 -2.41 7.13 -17.71
C ILE A 174 -3.28 8.33 -18.09
N PHE A 175 -2.84 9.52 -17.70
CA PHE A 175 -3.50 10.79 -18.03
C PHE A 175 -2.56 11.68 -18.84
N SER A 176 -3.12 12.46 -19.76
CA SER A 176 -2.39 13.53 -20.44
C SER A 176 -2.38 14.79 -19.57
N VAL A 177 -1.24 15.47 -19.50
CA VAL A 177 -1.09 16.77 -18.83
C VAL A 177 -0.62 17.88 -19.76
N ASN A 178 -0.93 19.14 -19.44
CA ASN A 178 -0.66 20.31 -20.28
C ASN A 178 0.72 20.97 -20.08
N SER A 179 1.54 20.48 -19.14
CA SER A 179 2.79 21.11 -18.69
C SER A 179 3.70 20.05 -18.08
N LEU A 180 4.99 20.38 -17.91
CA LEU A 180 5.94 19.58 -17.14
C LEU A 180 5.85 19.92 -15.65
N LEU A 181 5.79 18.89 -14.82
CA LEU A 181 6.10 18.98 -13.39
C LEU A 181 7.61 18.84 -13.18
N VAL A 182 8.23 19.85 -12.58
CA VAL A 182 9.66 19.90 -12.27
C VAL A 182 9.86 19.71 -10.76
N PRO A 183 10.84 18.88 -10.32
CA PRO A 183 11.22 18.78 -8.91
C PRO A 183 11.86 20.08 -8.39
N ASP A 184 11.67 20.34 -7.10
CA ASP A 184 12.37 21.42 -6.39
C ASP A 184 13.78 20.98 -5.92
N GLY A 185 14.65 21.94 -5.60
CA GLY A 185 16.00 21.70 -5.10
C GLY A 185 17.02 21.23 -6.15
N PHE A 186 16.68 21.31 -7.44
CA PHE A 186 17.53 20.82 -8.53
C PHE A 186 18.66 21.81 -8.89
N ASP A 187 19.83 21.65 -8.26
CA ASP A 187 21.08 22.23 -8.77
C ASP A 187 21.71 21.30 -9.81
N LEU A 188 21.73 21.77 -11.06
CA LEU A 188 22.37 21.14 -12.22
C LEU A 188 23.80 20.63 -11.91
N MET A 189 24.56 21.34 -11.07
CA MET A 189 25.94 21.00 -10.74
C MET A 189 26.09 19.85 -9.72
N THR A 190 24.98 19.36 -9.15
CA THR A 190 24.96 18.27 -8.14
C THR A 190 24.26 17.00 -8.62
N SER A 191 23.54 17.06 -9.75
CA SER A 191 22.85 15.92 -10.36
C SER A 191 23.81 14.97 -11.09
N ASP A 192 24.87 15.49 -11.70
CA ASP A 192 25.79 14.69 -12.52
C ASP A 192 26.67 13.80 -11.64
N GLY A 193 26.37 12.50 -11.65
CA GLY A 193 27.19 11.47 -11.02
C GLY A 193 26.70 10.96 -9.67
N ARG A 194 25.48 11.31 -9.20
CA ARG A 194 24.90 10.67 -8.01
C ARG A 194 24.38 9.25 -8.35
N PRO A 195 25.02 8.15 -7.88
CA PRO A 195 24.39 6.82 -7.94
C PRO A 195 23.11 6.83 -7.08
N PRO A 196 22.22 5.81 -7.18
CA PRO A 196 21.23 5.61 -6.13
C PRO A 196 21.94 5.64 -4.77
N PRO A 197 21.55 6.52 -3.84
CA PRO A 197 22.28 6.66 -2.58
C PRO A 197 22.23 5.33 -1.85
N GLY A 198 23.39 4.84 -1.38
CA GLY A 198 23.42 3.70 -0.47
C GLY A 198 22.54 4.04 0.73
N LEU A 199 21.52 3.22 0.97
CA LEU A 199 20.48 3.57 1.92
C LEU A 199 21.07 3.60 3.33
N ASN A 200 20.88 4.73 4.02
CA ASN A 200 20.99 4.80 5.46
C ASN A 200 19.61 5.18 6.01
N ILE A 201 19.01 4.26 6.77
CA ILE A 201 17.62 4.30 7.21
C ILE A 201 17.40 5.51 8.13
N THR A 202 18.29 5.68 9.12
CA THR A 202 18.28 6.81 10.06
C THR A 202 18.37 8.15 9.33
N LYS A 203 19.29 8.31 8.37
CA LYS A 203 19.39 9.55 7.59
C LYS A 203 18.14 9.82 6.76
N ALA A 204 17.57 8.82 6.11
CA ALA A 204 16.34 9.00 5.32
C ALA A 204 15.15 9.46 6.18
N LEU A 205 15.06 8.98 7.42
CA LEU A 205 14.06 9.43 8.40
C LEU A 205 14.30 10.88 8.85
N ILE A 206 15.55 11.25 9.15
CA ILE A 206 15.92 12.64 9.52
C ILE A 206 15.65 13.60 8.35
N ASP A 207 16.07 13.24 7.14
CA ASP A 207 15.89 14.07 5.94
C ASP A 207 14.40 14.29 5.60
N ALA A 208 13.52 13.35 5.96
CA ALA A 208 12.08 13.40 5.67
C ALA A 208 11.23 14.18 6.69
N ASP A 209 11.83 14.65 7.79
CA ASP A 209 11.19 15.40 8.91
C ASP A 209 10.10 14.62 9.68
N ASP A 210 9.77 15.04 10.90
CA ASP A 210 8.75 14.43 11.79
C ASP A 210 8.99 12.91 12.05
N PHE A 211 10.26 12.48 12.13
CA PHE A 211 10.70 11.13 12.53
C PHE A 211 11.91 11.15 13.49
N ASN A 212 12.22 12.30 14.09
CA ASN A 212 13.42 12.53 14.89
C ASN A 212 13.51 11.58 16.10
N VAL A 213 12.36 11.23 16.71
CA VAL A 213 12.26 10.32 17.85
C VAL A 213 12.60 8.89 17.44
N VAL A 214 12.01 8.36 16.36
CA VAL A 214 12.32 6.99 15.89
C VAL A 214 13.74 6.88 15.36
N ALA A 215 14.23 7.88 14.62
CA ALA A 215 15.63 7.91 14.19
C ALA A 215 16.60 7.89 15.39
N SER A 216 16.34 8.71 16.42
CA SER A 216 17.13 8.69 17.66
C SER A 216 17.06 7.34 18.39
N MET A 217 15.92 6.66 18.36
CA MET A 217 15.75 5.34 18.97
C MET A 217 16.49 4.23 18.19
N LEU A 218 16.54 4.29 16.86
CA LEU A 218 17.30 3.35 16.04
C LEU A 218 18.82 3.47 16.31
N ILE A 219 19.35 4.71 16.34
CA ILE A 219 20.73 4.98 16.73
C ILE A 219 21.02 4.45 18.15
N ALA A 220 20.17 4.79 19.13
CA ALA A 220 20.43 4.49 20.54
C ALA A 220 20.26 3.00 20.91
N SER A 221 19.51 2.23 20.11
CA SER A 221 19.32 0.78 20.30
C SER A 221 20.30 -0.07 19.48
N GLY A 222 20.91 0.48 18.43
CA GLY A 222 21.77 -0.25 17.49
C GLY A 222 21.01 -1.19 16.54
N VAL A 223 19.67 -1.15 16.54
CA VAL A 223 18.81 -2.04 15.72
C VAL A 223 18.90 -1.71 14.21
N GLU A 224 19.36 -0.53 13.83
CA GLU A 224 19.65 -0.21 12.41
C GLU A 224 20.64 -1.21 11.79
N GLY A 225 21.71 -1.57 12.52
CA GLY A 225 22.66 -2.61 12.12
C GLY A 225 22.11 -4.04 12.20
N GLU A 226 20.84 -4.22 12.57
CA GLU A 226 20.04 -5.44 12.37
C GLU A 226 19.28 -5.38 11.05
N PHE A 227 18.66 -4.24 10.75
CA PHE A 227 17.97 -4.01 9.48
C PHE A 227 18.93 -4.14 8.28
N GLU A 228 20.09 -3.47 8.31
CA GLU A 228 21.14 -3.55 7.27
C GLU A 228 21.54 -4.99 6.90
N ARG A 229 21.47 -5.93 7.86
CA ARG A 229 21.78 -7.36 7.63
C ARG A 229 20.66 -8.13 6.94
N HIS A 230 19.41 -7.70 7.09
CA HIS A 230 18.24 -8.34 6.48
C HIS A 230 17.89 -7.75 5.09
N GLU A 231 18.41 -6.56 4.73
CA GLU A 231 18.28 -5.99 3.38
C GLU A 231 18.75 -6.93 2.27
N GLY A 232 19.80 -7.73 2.53
CA GLY A 232 20.34 -8.72 1.60
C GLY A 232 19.51 -10.00 1.44
N GLY A 233 18.38 -10.13 2.14
CA GLY A 233 17.45 -11.26 2.08
C GLY A 233 16.30 -11.01 1.09
N ALA A 234 15.07 -11.16 1.57
CA ALA A 234 13.84 -10.82 0.82
C ALA A 234 13.53 -9.29 0.86
N GLY A 235 14.46 -8.49 1.38
CA GLY A 235 14.26 -7.07 1.65
C GLY A 235 13.44 -6.79 2.91
N LEU A 236 13.11 -5.52 3.13
CA LEU A 236 12.44 -5.03 4.33
C LEU A 236 11.31 -4.06 4.01
N THR A 237 10.31 -4.02 4.89
CA THR A 237 9.28 -2.96 4.90
C THR A 237 9.15 -2.38 6.30
N LEU A 238 9.51 -1.11 6.46
CA LEU A 238 9.57 -0.38 7.72
C LEU A 238 8.35 0.54 7.86
N PHE A 239 7.55 0.36 8.90
CA PHE A 239 6.43 1.22 9.26
C PHE A 239 6.87 2.18 10.37
N MET A 240 7.52 3.28 10.03
CA MET A 240 8.14 4.16 11.02
C MET A 240 7.12 5.15 11.61
N PRO A 241 6.90 5.19 12.93
CA PRO A 241 5.97 6.12 13.56
C PRO A 241 6.56 7.53 13.60
N THR A 242 5.70 8.53 13.40
CA THR A 242 6.09 9.95 13.41
C THR A 242 6.31 10.51 14.82
N ASP A 243 6.90 11.71 14.92
CA ASP A 243 7.12 12.39 16.21
C ASP A 243 5.78 12.74 16.89
N GLN A 244 4.75 13.08 16.09
CA GLN A 244 3.37 13.18 16.59
C GLN A 244 2.83 11.81 17.07
N ALA A 245 3.13 10.71 16.40
CA ALA A 245 2.66 9.37 16.78
C ALA A 245 3.21 8.90 18.14
N PHE A 246 4.40 9.34 18.56
CA PHE A 246 4.89 9.15 19.93
C PHE A 246 4.23 10.11 20.94
N SER A 247 3.88 11.32 20.50
CA SER A 247 3.21 12.32 21.33
C SER A 247 1.75 11.95 21.65
N ASP A 248 1.08 11.25 20.74
CA ASP A 248 -0.30 10.74 20.88
C ASP A 248 -0.39 9.41 21.66
N LEU A 249 0.71 8.91 22.25
CA LEU A 249 0.70 7.68 23.03
C LEU A 249 -0.19 7.79 24.28
N PRO A 250 -1.14 6.85 24.51
CA PRO A 250 -1.97 6.87 25.70
C PRO A 250 -1.13 6.79 26.98
N ALA A 251 -1.47 7.58 28.01
CA ALA A 251 -0.71 7.64 29.27
C ALA A 251 -0.60 6.30 30.03
N SER A 252 -1.44 5.31 29.71
CA SER A 252 -1.33 3.93 30.19
C SER A 252 -0.14 3.19 29.57
N VAL A 253 0.22 3.50 28.32
CA VAL A 253 1.41 2.99 27.62
C VAL A 253 2.60 3.83 28.08
N ARG A 254 3.20 3.44 29.21
CA ARG A 254 4.34 4.16 29.83
C ARG A 254 5.67 3.96 29.08
N PHE A 255 5.65 4.21 27.77
CA PHE A 255 6.70 3.89 26.79
C PHE A 255 8.10 4.36 27.21
N GLN A 256 8.20 5.58 27.76
CA GLN A 256 9.48 6.13 28.20
C GLN A 256 10.11 5.35 29.37
N SER A 257 9.31 4.69 30.21
CA SER A 257 9.81 3.84 31.31
C SER A 257 10.03 2.37 30.95
N LEU A 258 9.80 1.96 29.70
CA LEU A 258 10.12 0.59 29.26
C LEU A 258 11.64 0.36 29.27
N PRO A 259 12.11 -0.87 29.56
CA PRO A 259 13.49 -1.29 29.36
C PRO A 259 14.01 -1.04 27.94
N ALA A 260 15.33 -0.97 27.80
CA ALA A 260 15.97 -0.79 26.49
C ALA A 260 15.63 -1.93 25.50
N GLU A 261 15.57 -3.18 25.97
CA GLU A 261 15.22 -4.32 25.12
C GLU A 261 13.75 -4.27 24.67
N GLU A 262 12.81 -3.94 25.55
CA GLU A 262 11.39 -3.79 25.16
C GLU A 262 11.18 -2.65 24.15
N LYS A 263 12.01 -1.59 24.20
CA LYS A 263 12.05 -0.55 23.16
C LYS A 263 12.62 -1.08 21.84
N ALA A 264 13.68 -1.88 21.88
CA ALA A 264 14.26 -2.53 20.70
C ALA A 264 13.29 -3.53 20.07
N ASP A 265 12.58 -4.32 20.88
CA ASP A 265 11.49 -5.21 20.44
C ASP A 265 10.42 -4.45 19.67
N ILE A 266 9.95 -3.33 20.22
CA ILE A 266 8.94 -2.50 19.55
C ILE A 266 9.48 -1.97 18.22
N LEU A 267 10.74 -1.55 18.11
CA LEU A 267 11.34 -1.17 16.83
C LEU A 267 11.34 -2.33 15.82
N ARG A 268 11.69 -3.55 16.24
CA ARG A 268 11.64 -4.77 15.39
C ARG A 268 10.22 -5.12 14.94
N PHE A 269 9.21 -4.87 15.78
CA PHE A 269 7.79 -5.07 15.47
C PHE A 269 7.25 -4.09 14.42
N HIS A 270 7.92 -2.96 14.18
CA HIS A 270 7.56 -2.03 13.10
C HIS A 270 8.14 -2.46 11.73
N VAL A 271 8.80 -3.62 11.61
CA VAL A 271 9.50 -4.04 10.39
C VAL A 271 9.09 -5.44 9.93
N LEU A 272 8.63 -5.55 8.68
CA LEU A 272 8.41 -6.83 7.99
C LEU A 272 9.70 -7.30 7.34
N THR A 273 9.93 -8.62 7.32
CA THR A 273 11.13 -9.25 6.73
C THR A 273 10.98 -9.59 5.24
N SER A 274 10.25 -8.74 4.52
CA SER A 274 10.14 -8.75 3.05
C SER A 274 9.83 -7.35 2.51
N TYR A 275 10.28 -7.08 1.29
CA TYR A 275 10.00 -5.83 0.57
C TYR A 275 8.60 -5.80 -0.03
N TYR A 276 7.77 -4.86 0.42
CA TYR A 276 6.44 -4.59 -0.11
C TYR A 276 6.32 -3.12 -0.55
N PRO A 277 6.27 -2.82 -1.86
CA PRO A 277 6.02 -1.46 -2.33
C PRO A 277 4.56 -1.06 -2.02
N LEU A 278 4.28 0.24 -1.96
CA LEU A 278 2.97 0.77 -1.52
C LEU A 278 1.81 0.17 -2.32
N GLY A 279 1.97 0.08 -3.64
CA GLY A 279 0.94 -0.46 -4.53
C GLY A 279 0.61 -1.94 -4.30
N SER A 280 1.52 -2.72 -3.71
CA SER A 280 1.24 -4.08 -3.24
C SER A 280 0.44 -4.06 -1.94
N LEU A 281 0.84 -3.25 -0.96
CA LEU A 281 0.12 -3.08 0.31
C LEU A 281 -1.32 -2.56 0.09
N GLU A 282 -1.55 -1.75 -0.95
CA GLU A 282 -2.87 -1.28 -1.36
C GLU A 282 -3.80 -2.35 -1.98
N GLY A 283 -3.22 -3.38 -2.59
CA GLY A 283 -3.93 -4.47 -3.28
C GLY A 283 -4.04 -5.76 -2.45
N ILE A 284 -3.30 -5.83 -1.35
CA ILE A 284 -3.30 -6.91 -0.37
C ILE A 284 -4.63 -6.92 0.42
N VAL A 285 -5.12 -8.12 0.77
CA VAL A 285 -6.40 -8.32 1.47
C VAL A 285 -6.19 -9.14 2.74
N ASN A 286 -6.00 -8.46 3.88
CA ASN A 286 -5.94 -9.02 5.24
C ASN A 286 -4.96 -10.22 5.40
N PRO A 287 -3.66 -10.05 5.12
CA PRO A 287 -2.66 -11.04 5.46
C PRO A 287 -2.33 -10.95 6.95
N ILE A 288 -1.57 -11.92 7.44
CA ILE A 288 -0.92 -11.87 8.75
C ILE A 288 0.59 -11.96 8.48
N GLU A 289 1.24 -10.81 8.38
CA GLU A 289 2.65 -10.73 8.00
C GLU A 289 3.57 -10.89 9.22
N PRO A 290 4.68 -11.65 9.11
CA PRO A 290 5.69 -11.76 10.17
C PRO A 290 6.50 -10.47 10.28
N THR A 291 6.88 -10.10 11.49
CA THR A 291 7.84 -9.01 11.74
C THR A 291 9.22 -9.56 12.06
N LEU A 292 10.24 -8.69 12.07
CA LEU A 292 11.57 -9.05 12.56
C LEU A 292 11.53 -9.53 14.04
N LEU A 293 10.53 -9.10 14.82
CA LEU A 293 10.31 -9.60 16.18
C LEU A 293 9.73 -11.03 16.20
N THR A 294 8.94 -11.42 15.19
CA THR A 294 8.48 -12.82 15.00
C THR A 294 9.66 -13.77 14.84
N GLU A 295 10.67 -13.40 14.05
CA GLU A 295 11.87 -14.22 13.83
C GLU A 295 12.69 -14.42 15.12
N GLN A 296 12.75 -13.41 15.98
CA GLN A 296 13.45 -13.50 17.26
C GLN A 296 12.68 -14.25 18.36
N LYS A 297 11.35 -14.07 18.44
CA LYS A 297 10.54 -14.52 19.61
C LYS A 297 9.56 -15.65 19.31
N GLY A 298 9.57 -16.18 18.09
CA GLY A 298 8.85 -17.37 17.67
C GLY A 298 7.73 -17.08 16.67
N ALA A 299 7.53 -18.05 15.77
CA ALA A 299 6.49 -18.01 14.74
C ALA A 299 5.08 -17.79 15.32
N GLU A 300 4.17 -17.30 14.47
CA GLU A 300 2.75 -17.02 14.78
C GLU A 300 2.51 -15.93 15.85
N ARG A 301 3.57 -15.26 16.32
CA ARG A 301 3.53 -14.16 17.29
C ARG A 301 4.14 -12.88 16.71
N PHE A 302 3.79 -11.73 17.29
CA PHE A 302 4.31 -10.42 16.89
C PHE A 302 4.10 -10.11 15.41
N THR A 303 2.97 -10.54 14.84
CA THR A 303 2.60 -10.33 13.44
C THR A 303 1.78 -9.05 13.25
N LEU A 304 1.69 -8.57 12.01
CA LEU A 304 0.86 -7.40 11.63
C LEU A 304 -0.29 -7.81 10.70
N ASN A 305 -1.50 -7.33 10.99
CA ASN A 305 -2.65 -7.46 10.10
C ASN A 305 -2.77 -6.21 9.21
N ILE A 306 -2.68 -6.38 7.89
CA ILE A 306 -2.64 -5.28 6.93
C ILE A 306 -3.94 -5.24 6.10
N SER A 307 -4.65 -4.13 6.19
CA SER A 307 -5.97 -3.95 5.59
C SER A 307 -6.06 -2.60 4.88
N ARG A 308 -7.18 -2.31 4.21
CA ARG A 308 -7.44 -1.01 3.59
C ARG A 308 -8.57 -0.30 4.32
N LEU A 309 -8.30 0.88 4.87
CA LEU A 309 -9.27 1.71 5.58
C LEU A 309 -9.34 3.11 4.97
N ASN A 310 -10.54 3.56 4.61
CA ASN A 310 -10.81 4.89 4.04
C ASN A 310 -9.98 5.25 2.79
N GLY A 311 -9.44 4.25 2.08
CA GLY A 311 -8.59 4.41 0.90
C GLY A 311 -7.10 4.16 1.16
N SER A 312 -6.62 4.36 2.40
CA SER A 312 -5.23 4.15 2.80
C SER A 312 -4.96 2.73 3.31
N VAL A 313 -3.68 2.34 3.32
CA VAL A 313 -3.20 1.13 4.02
C VAL A 313 -3.33 1.34 5.53
N ALA A 314 -3.90 0.37 6.23
CA ALA A 314 -4.14 0.36 7.66
C ALA A 314 -3.55 -0.88 8.31
N ILE A 315 -2.89 -0.69 9.45
CA ILE A 315 -2.16 -1.73 10.18
C ILE A 315 -2.84 -1.89 11.54
N ASP A 316 -3.36 -3.08 11.81
CA ASP A 316 -3.97 -3.43 13.10
C ASP A 316 -3.06 -4.42 13.86
N THR A 317 -2.72 -4.08 15.10
CA THR A 317 -1.91 -4.90 16.00
C THR A 317 -2.76 -5.69 17.01
N GLY A 318 -4.09 -5.58 16.92
CA GLY A 318 -5.02 -6.00 17.96
C GLY A 318 -5.04 -5.06 19.18
N VAL A 319 -4.02 -4.21 19.37
CA VAL A 319 -3.98 -3.14 20.38
C VAL A 319 -4.37 -1.81 19.77
N VAL A 320 -3.67 -1.43 18.69
CA VAL A 320 -3.82 -0.15 17.98
C VAL A 320 -4.06 -0.39 16.49
N GLN A 321 -4.83 0.51 15.87
CA GLN A 321 -4.98 0.61 14.42
C GLN A 321 -4.31 1.90 13.94
N ALA A 322 -3.25 1.77 13.14
CA ALA A 322 -2.49 2.86 12.52
C ALA A 322 -2.83 2.98 11.03
N LEU A 323 -2.55 4.14 10.43
CA LEU A 323 -2.63 4.37 8.98
C LEU A 323 -1.24 4.67 8.43
N VAL A 324 -0.94 4.18 7.23
CA VAL A 324 0.16 4.70 6.42
C VAL A 324 -0.26 6.08 5.90
N ILE A 325 0.53 7.10 6.25
CA ILE A 325 0.23 8.51 5.95
C ILE A 325 1.22 9.17 4.97
N ARG A 326 2.42 8.60 4.81
CA ARG A 326 3.42 9.05 3.81
C ARG A 326 4.39 7.94 3.44
N THR A 327 4.96 8.01 2.25
CA THR A 327 6.12 7.20 1.84
C THR A 327 7.39 8.02 2.02
N VAL A 328 8.35 7.51 2.78
CA VAL A 328 9.70 8.09 2.89
C VAL A 328 10.54 7.58 1.71
N ILE A 329 10.64 6.25 1.61
CA ILE A 329 11.34 5.51 0.56
C ILE A 329 10.49 4.30 0.16
N ASP A 330 10.55 3.91 -1.10
CA ASP A 330 9.99 2.68 -1.64
C ASP A 330 10.91 2.26 -2.81
N GLN A 331 11.97 1.50 -2.50
CA GLN A 331 12.99 1.03 -3.44
C GLN A 331 13.55 -0.34 -3.03
N ASN A 332 13.28 -1.37 -3.83
CA ASN A 332 13.83 -2.71 -3.61
C ASN A 332 15.35 -2.67 -3.35
N PRO A 333 15.85 -3.14 -2.19
CA PRO A 333 15.18 -4.07 -1.27
C PRO A 333 14.48 -3.45 -0.04
N VAL A 334 14.32 -2.13 0.09
CA VAL A 334 13.74 -1.49 1.29
C VAL A 334 12.61 -0.52 0.98
N ALA A 335 11.51 -0.65 1.71
CA ALA A 335 10.45 0.36 1.79
C ALA A 335 10.36 0.94 3.21
N ILE A 336 10.11 2.25 3.30
CA ILE A 336 9.94 3.00 4.55
C ILE A 336 8.69 3.87 4.44
N PHE A 337 7.68 3.55 5.26
CA PHE A 337 6.39 4.22 5.30
C PHE A 337 6.17 4.89 6.65
N GLY A 338 5.79 6.17 6.64
CA GLY A 338 5.40 6.89 7.84
C GLY A 338 4.01 6.47 8.30
N VAL A 339 3.86 6.08 9.57
CA VAL A 339 2.59 5.65 10.16
C VAL A 339 2.08 6.54 11.29
N SER A 340 0.76 6.66 11.38
CA SER A 340 0.07 7.62 12.25
C SER A 340 0.06 7.28 13.75
N LYS A 341 0.58 6.12 14.16
CA LYS A 341 0.66 5.65 15.56
C LYS A 341 1.83 4.70 15.71
N VAL A 342 2.45 4.69 16.89
CA VAL A 342 3.37 3.61 17.31
C VAL A 342 2.60 2.29 17.35
N LEU A 343 3.07 1.29 16.63
CA LEU A 343 2.57 -0.09 16.63
C LEU A 343 2.98 -0.77 17.95
N LEU A 344 1.99 -1.32 18.66
CA LEU A 344 2.16 -1.94 19.97
C LEU A 344 1.75 -3.43 19.90
N PRO A 345 2.64 -4.39 20.19
CA PRO A 345 2.28 -5.82 20.18
C PRO A 345 1.26 -6.16 21.27
N GLY A 346 0.27 -6.99 20.96
CA GLY A 346 -0.71 -7.48 21.93
C GLY A 346 -0.11 -8.33 23.05
N GLU A 347 1.05 -8.93 22.80
CA GLU A 347 1.79 -9.76 23.75
C GLU A 347 2.59 -8.96 24.79
N LEU A 348 2.92 -7.69 24.49
CA LEU A 348 3.56 -6.76 25.43
C LEU A 348 2.55 -5.77 26.03
N PHE A 349 1.52 -5.40 25.27
CA PHE A 349 0.48 -4.45 25.66
C PHE A 349 -0.91 -5.09 25.61
N PRO A 350 -1.18 -6.15 26.39
CA PRO A 350 -2.48 -6.80 26.39
C PRO A 350 -3.56 -5.81 26.83
N LYS A 351 -4.60 -5.66 26.01
CA LYS A 351 -5.82 -4.95 26.39
C LYS A 351 -6.34 -5.55 27.70
N SER A 352 -6.44 -4.75 28.75
CA SER A 352 -6.90 -5.21 30.06
C SER A 352 -8.24 -5.93 29.91
N PRO A 353 -8.36 -7.21 30.32
CA PRO A 353 -9.60 -7.93 30.13
C PRO A 353 -10.70 -7.29 30.98
N ILE A 354 -11.84 -7.01 30.35
CA ILE A 354 -13.10 -6.87 31.11
C ILE A 354 -13.25 -8.19 31.88
N GLN A 355 -13.31 -8.12 33.20
CA GLN A 355 -13.46 -9.30 34.05
C GLN A 355 -14.84 -9.91 33.80
N VAL A 356 -14.88 -10.91 32.91
CA VAL A 356 -15.97 -11.88 32.85
C VAL A 356 -15.79 -12.80 34.06
N GLU A 357 -16.22 -12.32 35.22
CA GLU A 357 -16.31 -13.15 36.42
C GLU A 357 -17.29 -14.29 36.18
N LYS A 358 -16.74 -15.47 35.90
CA LYS A 358 -17.50 -16.72 35.86
C LYS A 358 -18.05 -16.96 37.28
N PRO A 359 -19.37 -17.05 37.48
CA PRO A 359 -19.94 -17.14 38.83
C PRO A 359 -19.60 -18.48 39.50
N GLY A 360 -18.67 -18.44 40.45
CA GLY A 360 -18.37 -19.53 41.38
C GLY A 360 -18.58 -19.04 42.82
N GLY A 361 -19.76 -19.29 43.39
CA GLY A 361 -20.12 -18.77 44.72
C GLY A 361 -19.82 -19.74 45.87
N GLY A 362 -19.59 -19.19 47.07
CA GLY A 362 -19.68 -19.96 48.34
C GLY A 362 -18.82 -19.44 49.51
N GLY A 363 -19.46 -18.81 50.52
CA GLY A 363 -18.89 -18.50 51.85
C GLY A 363 -18.11 -17.16 51.93
N SER A 364 -18.46 -16.18 52.77
CA SER A 364 -18.52 -16.12 54.26
C SER A 364 -17.15 -16.02 54.96
N ALA A 365 -16.89 -15.10 55.90
CA ALA A 365 -17.67 -13.93 56.38
C ALA A 365 -16.80 -13.02 57.31
N VAL A 366 -17.32 -11.84 57.73
CA VAL A 366 -16.87 -10.99 58.89
C VAL A 366 -15.50 -10.27 58.67
N LEU A 367 -15.22 -8.97 58.96
CA LEU A 367 -15.81 -7.78 59.66
C LEU A 367 -15.23 -6.49 58.96
N GLY A 368 -15.62 -5.21 59.11
CA GLY A 368 -16.72 -4.47 59.78
C GLY A 368 -16.29 -3.00 60.13
N SER A 369 -17.23 -2.15 60.64
CA SER A 369 -17.11 -0.68 60.89
C SER A 369 -17.08 0.20 59.62
N VAL A 370 -17.98 1.17 59.32
CA VAL A 370 -18.67 2.26 60.07
C VAL A 370 -17.73 3.46 60.33
N ALA A 371 -18.05 4.74 60.02
CA ALA A 371 -19.28 5.43 59.54
C ALA A 371 -19.01 6.31 58.27
N GLU A 372 -19.83 7.24 57.73
CA GLU A 372 -21.08 7.91 58.13
C GLU A 372 -21.86 8.44 56.89
N VAL A 373 -23.19 8.68 57.01
CA VAL A 373 -24.07 9.21 55.93
C VAL A 373 -25.19 10.10 56.51
N PRO A 374 -25.48 11.28 55.93
CA PRO A 374 -26.77 11.98 56.07
C PRO A 374 -27.74 11.62 54.91
N GLU A 375 -29.04 11.58 55.18
CA GLU A 375 -30.04 10.83 54.39
C GLU A 375 -31.24 11.68 53.87
N VAL A 376 -32.03 11.11 52.96
CA VAL A 376 -33.43 11.46 52.55
C VAL A 376 -33.70 12.72 51.73
N SER A 377 -34.10 12.54 50.46
CA SER A 377 -35.46 12.87 49.94
C SER A 377 -35.61 12.38 48.47
N VAL A 378 -36.42 11.33 48.21
CA VAL A 378 -37.87 11.33 47.87
C VAL A 378 -38.20 11.76 46.43
N SER A 379 -38.81 10.83 45.67
CA SER A 379 -39.39 11.05 44.33
C SER A 379 -40.91 11.27 44.39
N PRO A 380 -41.47 12.03 43.42
CA PRO A 380 -42.65 11.61 42.64
C PRO A 380 -42.33 11.63 41.13
N GLU A 381 -42.80 10.74 40.25
CA GLU A 381 -44.17 10.26 39.93
C GLU A 381 -44.84 11.07 38.78
N ASN A 382 -45.56 10.36 37.90
CA ASN A 382 -46.01 10.72 36.53
C ASN A 382 -47.50 10.30 36.38
N PRO A 383 -48.23 10.39 35.24
CA PRO A 383 -48.07 11.10 33.96
C PRO A 383 -49.17 12.22 33.86
N PRO A 384 -50.06 12.42 32.84
CA PRO A 384 -50.31 11.83 31.50
C PRO A 384 -49.68 12.67 30.34
N GLY A 385 -49.75 12.29 29.06
CA GLY A 385 -50.24 11.05 28.43
C GLY A 385 -51.34 11.26 27.38
N LEU A 386 -51.02 11.12 26.07
CA LEU A 386 -52.02 11.08 24.99
C LEU A 386 -51.52 10.35 23.72
N TYR A 387 -51.98 9.10 23.58
CA TYR A 387 -52.13 8.25 22.38
C TYR A 387 -51.25 8.39 21.12
N VAL A 388 -50.61 7.25 20.78
CA VAL A 388 -50.15 6.86 19.43
C VAL A 388 -51.34 6.29 18.62
N PRO A 389 -51.23 6.08 17.28
CA PRO A 389 -50.75 4.78 16.80
C PRO A 389 -49.80 4.83 15.60
N THR A 390 -48.91 3.84 15.53
CA THR A 390 -48.09 3.50 14.37
C THR A 390 -48.89 2.72 13.31
N SER A 391 -48.46 2.77 12.04
CA SER A 391 -48.96 1.88 10.98
C SER A 391 -47.84 1.49 10.02
N ASP A 392 -47.72 0.18 9.78
CA ASP A 392 -46.66 -0.47 9.02
C ASP A 392 -46.80 -0.37 7.49
N LEU A 393 -45.67 -0.62 6.80
CA LEU A 393 -45.51 -1.19 5.45
C LEU A 393 -46.15 -0.48 4.22
N THR A 394 -45.37 -0.38 3.14
CA THR A 394 -45.57 -1.13 1.87
C THR A 394 -44.76 -0.50 0.71
N SER A 395 -44.10 -1.34 -0.08
CA SER A 395 -43.37 -0.93 -1.29
C SER A 395 -44.27 -0.85 -2.53
N PRO A 396 -44.09 0.12 -3.45
CA PRO A 396 -44.73 0.08 -4.77
C PRO A 396 -44.01 -0.89 -5.72
N SER A 397 -44.77 -1.71 -6.44
CA SER A 397 -44.25 -2.62 -7.48
C SER A 397 -44.26 -1.97 -8.87
N GLY A 398 -43.51 -2.56 -9.81
CA GLY A 398 -43.18 -1.95 -11.10
C GLY A 398 -44.35 -1.68 -12.06
N PHE A 399 -44.10 -0.78 -13.00
CA PHE A 399 -45.01 -0.46 -14.11
C PHE A 399 -44.45 -1.00 -15.44
N VAL A 400 -45.23 -1.82 -16.15
CA VAL A 400 -44.84 -2.44 -17.43
C VAL A 400 -45.45 -1.67 -18.59
N LYS A 401 -44.64 -1.37 -19.62
CA LYS A 401 -45.15 -0.97 -20.95
C LYS A 401 -44.27 -1.53 -22.07
N ASN A 402 -44.77 -2.55 -22.75
CA ASN A 402 -44.27 -2.98 -24.06
C ASN A 402 -44.85 -2.08 -25.15
N LEU A 403 -44.08 -1.78 -26.20
CA LEU A 403 -44.64 -1.56 -27.53
C LEU A 403 -43.68 -2.04 -28.63
N SER A 404 -44.24 -2.27 -29.81
CA SER A 404 -43.74 -3.18 -30.84
C SER A 404 -42.51 -2.72 -31.63
N SER A 405 -41.78 -3.74 -32.09
CA SER A 405 -40.87 -3.76 -33.22
C SER A 405 -41.29 -2.97 -34.47
N ALA A 406 -40.28 -2.48 -35.18
CA ALA A 406 -40.28 -2.34 -36.64
C ALA A 406 -38.99 -2.98 -37.18
N ALA A 407 -39.02 -3.60 -38.35
CA ALA A 407 -37.90 -4.37 -38.89
C ALA A 407 -37.56 -3.96 -40.34
N SER A 408 -36.27 -3.80 -40.62
CA SER A 408 -35.73 -3.56 -41.97
C SER A 408 -34.54 -4.46 -42.24
N ARG A 409 -34.64 -5.34 -43.25
CA ARG A 409 -33.53 -6.16 -43.74
C ARG A 409 -32.72 -5.36 -44.77
N GLN A 410 -31.39 -5.45 -44.72
CA GLN A 410 -30.57 -5.72 -45.92
C GLN A 410 -29.19 -6.29 -45.55
N ARG A 411 -28.70 -7.17 -46.43
CA ARG A 411 -27.43 -7.92 -46.47
C ARG A 411 -26.15 -7.29 -45.90
N SER A 412 -25.55 -8.03 -44.97
CA SER A 412 -24.20 -8.64 -45.02
C SER A 412 -23.01 -7.93 -45.72
N SER A 413 -21.97 -7.69 -44.92
CA SER A 413 -20.57 -7.96 -45.28
C SER A 413 -19.97 -8.88 -44.21
N GLN A 414 -19.09 -9.82 -44.58
CA GLN A 414 -18.39 -10.71 -43.64
C GLN A 414 -16.93 -10.27 -43.49
N GLU A 415 -16.48 -10.08 -42.25
CA GLU A 415 -15.06 -10.20 -41.88
C GLU A 415 -14.94 -11.06 -40.62
N ILE A 416 -13.78 -11.69 -40.44
CA ILE A 416 -13.63 -12.90 -39.63
C ILE A 416 -12.99 -12.57 -38.28
N ILE A 417 -13.79 -12.62 -37.21
CA ILE A 417 -13.28 -12.55 -35.83
C ILE A 417 -12.85 -13.95 -35.39
N GLY A 418 -11.54 -14.17 -35.30
CA GLY A 418 -10.96 -15.40 -34.77
C GLY A 418 -11.09 -15.49 -33.26
N PHE A 419 -12.00 -16.33 -32.76
CA PHE A 419 -12.04 -16.68 -31.34
C PHE A 419 -10.87 -17.61 -30.98
N LEU A 420 -9.91 -17.10 -30.21
CA LEU A 420 -8.87 -17.93 -29.60
C LEU A 420 -9.46 -18.73 -28.43
N VAL A 421 -9.88 -19.97 -28.69
CA VAL A 421 -10.37 -20.88 -27.66
C VAL A 421 -9.19 -21.35 -26.80
N CYS A 422 -9.19 -21.03 -25.51
CA CYS A 422 -8.24 -21.57 -24.55
C CYS A 422 -8.46 -23.09 -24.37
N SER A 423 -7.66 -23.90 -25.06
CA SER A 423 -7.65 -25.35 -24.88
C SER A 423 -7.02 -25.72 -23.53
N VAL A 424 -7.81 -25.85 -22.48
CA VAL A 424 -7.38 -26.50 -21.24
C VAL A 424 -7.04 -27.95 -21.58
N SER A 425 -5.79 -28.37 -21.36
CA SER A 425 -5.36 -29.73 -21.70
C SER A 425 -6.19 -30.76 -20.91
N PRO A 426 -6.68 -31.84 -21.55
CA PRO A 426 -7.48 -32.86 -20.86
C PRO A 426 -6.71 -33.57 -19.74
N THR A 427 -5.38 -33.52 -19.75
CA THR A 427 -4.53 -33.99 -18.64
C THR A 427 -4.80 -33.26 -17.32
N ILE A 428 -5.10 -31.96 -17.36
CA ILE A 428 -5.34 -31.14 -16.15
C ILE A 428 -6.67 -31.55 -15.50
N VAL A 429 -7.72 -31.75 -16.31
CA VAL A 429 -9.03 -32.21 -15.83
C VAL A 429 -8.93 -33.59 -15.19
N TRP A 430 -8.11 -34.50 -15.76
CA TRP A 430 -7.92 -35.85 -15.22
C TRP A 430 -7.18 -35.85 -13.87
N ILE A 431 -6.20 -34.95 -13.69
CA ILE A 431 -5.49 -34.77 -12.41
C ILE A 431 -6.44 -34.26 -11.32
N ILE A 432 -7.28 -33.27 -11.62
CA ILE A 432 -8.26 -32.72 -10.68
C ILE A 432 -9.28 -33.78 -10.25
N ILE A 433 -9.83 -34.55 -11.20
CA ILE A 433 -10.77 -35.63 -10.90
C ILE A 433 -10.10 -36.73 -10.04
N THR A 434 -8.85 -37.09 -10.34
CA THR A 434 -8.11 -38.10 -9.56
C THR A 434 -7.87 -37.62 -8.12
N LEU A 435 -7.48 -36.36 -7.92
CA LEU A 435 -7.28 -35.78 -6.58
C LEU A 435 -8.58 -35.72 -5.76
N CYS A 436 -9.72 -35.43 -6.38
CA CYS A 436 -11.01 -35.43 -5.70
C CYS A 436 -11.48 -36.83 -5.24
N ILE A 437 -11.04 -37.90 -5.91
CA ILE A 437 -11.43 -39.28 -5.59
C ILE A 437 -10.62 -39.88 -4.43
N TYR A 438 -9.43 -39.34 -4.13
CA TYR A 438 -8.54 -39.84 -3.07
C TYR A 438 -8.71 -39.15 -1.70
N HIS A 439 -9.74 -38.33 -1.51
CA HIS A 439 -9.88 -37.50 -0.30
C HIS A 439 -11.28 -37.51 0.37
N TRP A 440 -12.05 -38.58 0.17
CA TRP A 440 -13.30 -38.91 0.88
C TRP A 440 -13.32 -40.40 1.23
#